data_AF-A0A7G6Z9I2-F1
#
_entry.id   AF-A0A7G6Z9I2-F1
#
_cell.length_a   1.000
_cell.length_b   1.000
_cell.length_c   1.000
_cell.angle_alpha   90.00
_cell.angle_beta   90.00
_cell.angle_gamma   90.00
#
_symmetry.space_group_name_H-M   'P 1'
#
loop_
_entity.id
_entity.type
_entity.pdbx_description
1 polymer ?
#
loop_
_entity_poly.entity_id
_entity_poly.type
_entity_poly.pdbx_seq_one_letter_code
_entity_poly.pdbx_strand_id
1 'polypeptide(L)'
;MTVSTSETPSERAFSRVALVSLTLAVVGVGLAIWGFVAGIDETLNGAGVIGTSIVIFYVGSSVLFVALVLAIIGLVRSESKTVPTVALAVCLIPIAAIIVIALADRR
;
A
#
# COMPACT_ATOMS: atom_id res chain seq x y z
N MET A 1 1.54 -41.80 3.57
CA MET A 1 2.81 -41.05 3.50
C MET A 1 2.48 -39.57 3.36
N THR A 2 2.48 -38.84 4.47
CA THR A 2 2.41 -37.37 4.46
C THR A 2 3.78 -36.87 4.02
N VAL A 3 3.88 -36.43 2.76
CA VAL A 3 5.08 -35.78 2.25
C VAL A 3 5.21 -34.47 3.02
N SER A 4 6.09 -34.45 4.02
CA SER A 4 6.48 -33.24 4.71
C SER A 4 7.21 -32.36 3.70
N THR A 5 6.50 -31.41 3.09
CA THR A 5 7.09 -30.36 2.27
C THR A 5 8.02 -29.55 3.16
N SER A 6 9.31 -29.90 3.15
CA SER A 6 10.34 -29.06 3.74
C SER A 6 10.43 -27.81 2.87
N GLU A 7 9.66 -26.78 3.21
CA GLU A 7 9.85 -25.45 2.64
C GLU A 7 11.33 -25.11 2.72
N THR A 8 11.93 -24.89 1.56
CA THR A 8 13.35 -24.52 1.50
C THR A 8 13.53 -23.15 2.16
N PRO A 9 14.66 -22.85 2.82
CA PRO A 9 14.86 -21.60 3.54
C PRO A 9 14.57 -20.33 2.72
N SER A 10 14.76 -20.39 1.40
CA SER A 10 14.43 -19.32 0.45
C SER A 10 12.93 -19.03 0.36
N GLU A 11 12.09 -20.06 0.41
CA GLU A 11 10.64 -19.96 0.25
C GLU A 11 9.99 -19.25 1.45
N ARG A 12 10.47 -19.54 2.67
CA ARG A 12 10.05 -18.85 3.90
C ARG A 12 10.48 -17.39 3.95
N ALA A 13 11.72 -17.11 3.54
CA ALA A 13 12.22 -15.73 3.49
C ALA A 13 11.37 -14.90 2.52
N PHE A 14 10.98 -15.50 1.39
CA PHE A 14 10.17 -14.84 0.38
C PHE A 14 8.72 -14.59 0.82
N SER A 15 8.10 -15.59 1.47
CA SER A 15 6.78 -15.45 2.08
C SER A 15 6.74 -14.32 3.10
N ARG A 16 7.80 -14.18 3.92
CA ARG A 16 7.93 -13.06 4.87
C ARG A 16 8.03 -11.69 4.19
N VAL A 17 8.81 -11.56 3.11
CA VAL A 17 8.92 -10.30 2.37
C VAL A 17 7.58 -9.89 1.76
N ALA A 18 6.82 -10.85 1.21
CA ALA A 18 5.50 -10.61 0.65
C ALA A 18 4.46 -10.21 1.72
N LEU A 19 4.56 -10.80 2.92
CA LEU A 19 3.67 -10.46 4.03
C LEU A 19 4.01 -9.08 4.61
N VAL A 20 5.31 -8.77 4.73
CA VAL A 20 5.79 -7.44 5.13
C VAL A 20 5.35 -6.38 4.12
N SER A 21 5.49 -6.63 2.82
CA SER A 21 5.04 -5.70 1.79
C SER A 21 3.54 -5.47 1.83
N LEU A 22 2.73 -6.52 2.02
CA LEU A 22 1.29 -6.39 2.20
C LEU A 22 0.94 -5.55 3.43
N THR A 23 1.62 -5.78 4.55
CA THR A 23 1.36 -5.05 5.80
C THR A 23 1.71 -3.57 5.64
N LEU A 24 2.88 -3.28 5.06
CA LEU A 24 3.30 -1.92 4.72
C LEU A 24 2.31 -1.25 3.75
N ALA A 25 1.79 -1.99 2.77
CA ALA A 25 0.81 -1.47 1.82
C ALA A 25 -0.46 -1.03 2.55
N VAL A 26 -1.02 -1.90 3.40
CA VAL A 26 -2.23 -1.59 4.17
C VAL A 26 -2.02 -0.39 5.09
N VAL A 27 -0.90 -0.35 5.82
CA VAL A 27 -0.57 0.78 6.71
C VAL A 27 -0.38 2.08 5.91
N GLY A 28 0.35 2.02 4.80
CA GLY A 28 0.58 3.17 3.92
C GLY A 28 -0.71 3.72 3.32
N VAL A 29 -1.60 2.85 2.84
CA VAL A 29 -2.94 3.22 2.35
C VAL A 29 -3.73 3.88 3.47
N GLY A 30 -3.78 3.27 4.66
CA GLY A 30 -4.53 3.78 5.80
C GLY A 30 -4.08 5.18 6.23
N LEU A 31 -2.76 5.38 6.35
CA LEU A 31 -2.18 6.69 6.69
C LEU A 31 -2.45 7.73 5.61
N ALA A 32 -2.33 7.37 4.33
CA ALA A 32 -2.61 8.28 3.23
C ALA A 32 -4.10 8.69 3.22
N ILE A 33 -5.03 7.73 3.35
CA ILE A 33 -6.46 8.04 3.40
C ILE A 33 -6.78 8.92 4.61
N TRP A 34 -6.26 8.59 5.79
CA TRP A 34 -6.47 9.40 6.98
C TRP A 34 -5.94 10.81 6.78
N GLY A 35 -4.67 10.98 6.40
CA GLY A 35 -4.07 12.30 6.17
C GLY A 35 -4.87 13.14 5.18
N PHE A 36 -5.40 12.50 4.12
CA PHE A 36 -6.26 13.16 3.15
C PHE A 36 -7.60 13.63 3.74
N VAL A 37 -8.32 12.74 4.44
CA VAL A 37 -9.62 13.07 5.06
C VAL A 37 -9.47 14.14 6.14
N ALA A 38 -8.45 14.01 6.99
CA ALA A 38 -8.15 15.02 8.02
C ALA A 38 -7.82 16.38 7.40
N GLY A 39 -7.11 16.41 6.26
CA GLY A 39 -6.82 17.66 5.55
C GLY A 39 -8.07 18.32 4.97
N ILE A 40 -9.04 17.53 4.49
CA ILE A 40 -10.35 18.05 4.07
C ILE A 40 -11.08 18.65 5.27
N ASP A 41 -11.16 17.94 6.39
CA ASP A 41 -11.85 18.41 7.60
C ASP A 41 -11.21 19.70 8.14
N GLU A 42 -9.88 19.79 8.18
CA GLU A 42 -9.17 21.01 8.59
C GLU A 42 -9.48 22.19 7.66
N THR A 43 -9.49 21.95 6.34
CA THR A 43 -9.81 22.97 5.33
C THR A 43 -11.26 23.46 5.47
N LEU A 44 -12.22 22.55 5.67
CA LEU A 44 -13.64 22.86 5.82
C LEU A 44 -13.94 23.61 7.13
N ASN A 45 -13.20 23.29 8.21
CA ASN A 45 -13.35 23.95 9.50
C ASN A 45 -12.62 25.30 9.60
N GLY A 46 -11.99 25.77 8.51
CA GLY A 46 -11.29 27.05 8.48
C GLY A 46 -10.00 27.07 9.31
N ALA A 47 -9.50 25.90 9.73
CA ALA A 47 -8.19 25.76 10.32
C ALA A 47 -7.17 25.93 9.16
N GLY A 48 -6.78 27.16 8.86
CA GLY A 48 -5.96 27.54 7.69
C GLY A 48 -4.55 26.94 7.63
N VAL A 49 -4.26 25.88 8.39
CA VAL A 49 -2.97 25.20 8.43
C VAL A 49 -3.20 23.69 8.27
N ILE A 50 -3.07 23.21 7.02
CA ILE A 50 -3.12 21.78 6.62
C ILE A 50 -1.81 21.04 7.03
N GLY A 51 -1.04 21.63 7.96
CA GLY A 51 0.37 21.29 8.15
C GLY A 51 0.61 19.87 8.63
N THR A 52 -0.24 19.35 9.52
CA THR A 52 -0.06 18.01 10.10
C THR A 52 -0.67 16.94 9.19
N SER A 53 -1.87 17.19 8.67
CA SER A 53 -2.60 16.27 7.78
C SER A 53 -1.84 16.01 6.49
N ILE A 54 -1.21 17.03 5.88
CA ILE A 54 -0.40 16.86 4.67
C ILE A 54 0.87 16.05 4.92
N VAL A 55 1.51 16.21 6.09
CA VAL A 55 2.68 15.41 6.46
C VAL A 55 2.30 13.94 6.63
N ILE A 56 1.19 13.66 7.32
CA ILE A 56 0.68 12.29 7.49
C ILE A 56 0.37 11.65 6.12
N PHE A 57 -0.23 12.42 5.20
CA PHE A 57 -0.49 11.96 3.83
C PHE A 57 0.79 11.56 3.09
N TYR A 58 1.84 12.39 3.13
CA TYR A 58 3.10 12.11 2.46
C TYR A 58 3.88 10.96 3.10
N VAL A 59 3.83 10.83 4.44
CA VAL A 59 4.41 9.69 5.15
C VAL A 59 3.71 8.40 4.74
N GLY A 60 2.37 8.38 4.74
CA GLY A 60 1.59 7.23 4.27
C GLY A 60 1.91 6.85 2.82
N SER A 61 2.00 7.85 1.93
CA SER A 61 2.35 7.67 0.52
C SER A 61 3.77 7.10 0.34
N SER A 62 4.73 7.55 1.16
CA SER A 62 6.11 7.04 1.12
C SER A 62 6.18 5.58 1.56
N VAL A 63 5.48 5.21 2.63
CA VAL A 63 5.36 3.82 3.09
C VAL A 63 4.73 2.94 2.01
N LEU A 64 3.67 3.44 1.36
CA LEU A 64 3.02 2.74 0.26
C LEU A 64 3.94 2.52 -0.94
N PHE A 65 4.78 3.51 -1.26
CA PHE A 65 5.77 3.38 -2.33
C PHE A 65 6.79 2.28 -2.03
N VAL A 66 7.30 2.22 -0.80
CA VAL A 66 8.20 1.14 -0.35
C VAL A 66 7.51 -0.22 -0.45
N ALA A 67 6.25 -0.30 -0.01
CA ALA A 67 5.44 -1.51 -0.10
C ALA A 67 5.27 -2.00 -1.55
N LEU A 68 5.00 -1.07 -2.48
CA LEU A 68 4.86 -1.36 -3.90
C LEU A 68 6.16 -1.95 -4.48
N VAL A 69 7.31 -1.34 -4.17
CA VAL A 69 8.61 -1.85 -4.62
C VAL A 69 8.86 -3.26 -4.10
N LEU A 70 8.60 -3.52 -2.81
CA LEU A 70 8.75 -4.85 -2.22
C LEU A 70 7.77 -5.86 -2.82
N ALA A 71 6.53 -5.45 -3.14
CA ALA A 71 5.55 -6.29 -3.81
C ALA A 71 5.98 -6.66 -5.24
N ILE A 72 6.55 -5.72 -6.01
CA ILE A 72 7.09 -5.98 -7.35
C ILE A 72 8.28 -6.94 -7.28
N ILE A 73 9.24 -6.69 -6.37
CA ILE A 73 10.38 -7.61 -6.15
C ILE A 73 9.85 -9.00 -5.78
N GLY A 74 8.83 -9.02 -4.91
CA GLY A 74 8.05 -10.19 -4.54
C GLY A 74 7.54 -10.96 -5.77
N LEU A 75 6.84 -10.26 -6.64
CA LEU A 75 6.19 -10.85 -7.80
C LEU A 75 7.19 -11.39 -8.84
N VAL A 76 8.32 -10.71 -9.03
CA VAL A 76 9.36 -11.08 -10.01
C VAL A 76 10.15 -12.30 -9.56
N ARG A 77 10.38 -12.46 -8.25
CA ARG A 77 11.29 -13.49 -7.72
C ARG A 77 10.60 -14.67 -7.01
N SER A 78 9.29 -14.61 -6.75
CA SER A 78 8.55 -15.72 -6.13
C SER A 78 8.11 -16.77 -7.14
N GLU A 79 8.23 -18.06 -6.79
CA GLU A 79 7.51 -19.13 -7.49
C GLU A 79 6.00 -19.06 -7.21
N SER A 80 5.59 -18.68 -5.99
CA SER A 80 4.19 -18.45 -5.62
C SER A 80 3.81 -16.97 -5.72
N LYS A 81 3.00 -16.63 -6.73
CA LYS A 81 2.71 -15.23 -7.10
C LYS A 81 1.49 -14.64 -6.38
N THR A 82 0.74 -15.41 -5.61
CA THR A 82 -0.55 -14.97 -5.04
C THR A 82 -0.40 -13.80 -4.07
N VAL A 83 0.46 -13.92 -3.05
CA VAL A 83 0.63 -12.87 -2.03
C VAL A 83 1.22 -11.57 -2.61
N PRO A 84 2.29 -11.60 -3.43
CA PRO A 84 2.76 -10.39 -4.10
C PRO A 84 1.72 -9.73 -4.99
N THR A 85 0.90 -10.52 -5.69
CA THR A 85 -0.19 -9.99 -6.55
C THR A 85 -1.23 -9.25 -5.71
N VAL A 86 -1.63 -9.81 -4.56
CA VAL A 86 -2.57 -9.14 -3.65
C VAL A 86 -1.97 -7.86 -3.08
N ALA A 87 -0.71 -7.89 -2.65
CA ALA A 87 -0.02 -6.69 -2.15
C ALA A 87 0.05 -5.60 -3.23
N LEU A 88 0.32 -5.97 -4.48
CA LEU A 88 0.37 -5.06 -5.61
C LEU A 88 -1.03 -4.49 -5.92
N ALA A 89 -2.06 -5.34 -5.93
CA ALA A 89 -3.45 -4.90 -6.09
C ALA A 89 -3.85 -3.88 -5.01
N VAL A 90 -3.50 -4.11 -3.74
CA VAL A 90 -3.75 -3.17 -2.64
C VAL A 90 -3.03 -1.83 -2.87
N CYS A 91 -1.76 -1.87 -3.32
CA CYS A 91 -1.01 -0.66 -3.65
C CYS A 91 -1.63 0.14 -4.81
N LEU A 92 -2.38 -0.51 -5.70
CA LEU A 92 -3.03 0.16 -6.84
C LEU A 92 -4.38 0.80 -6.48
N ILE A 93 -5.00 0.45 -5.35
CA ILE A 93 -6.31 1.00 -4.92
C ILE A 93 -6.31 2.54 -4.89
N PRO A 94 -5.32 3.22 -4.27
CA PRO A 94 -5.33 4.69 -4.22
C PRO A 94 -5.17 5.31 -5.60
N ILE A 95 -4.38 4.69 -6.48
CA ILE A 95 -4.18 5.17 -7.86
C ILE A 95 -5.50 5.07 -8.63
N ALA A 96 -6.19 3.93 -8.52
CA ALA A 96 -7.50 3.74 -9.13
C ALA A 96 -8.52 4.76 -8.60
N ALA A 97 -8.54 5.03 -7.30
CA ALA A 97 -9.41 6.04 -6.70
C ALA A 97 -9.13 7.44 -7.26
N ILE A 98 -7.85 7.85 -7.37
CA ILE A 98 -7.47 9.15 -7.96
C ILE A 98 -7.91 9.24 -9.43
N ILE A 99 -7.74 8.17 -10.21
CA ILE A 99 -8.17 8.13 -11.63
C ILE A 99 -9.70 8.32 -11.72
N VAL A 100 -10.48 7.63 -10.89
CA VAL A 100 -11.94 7.76 -10.88
C VAL A 100 -12.36 9.18 -10.51
N ILE A 101 -11.75 9.77 -9.48
CA ILE A 101 -12.02 11.16 -9.07
C ILE A 101 -11.68 12.13 -10.20
N ALA A 102 -10.51 11.99 -10.81
CA ALA A 102 -10.07 12.87 -11.90
C ALA A 102 -10.95 12.75 -13.17
N LEU A 103 -11.49 11.55 -13.44
CA LEU A 103 -12.45 11.35 -14.54
C LEU A 103 -13.84 11.90 -14.22
N ALA A 104 -14.25 11.84 -12.95
CA ALA A 104 -15.52 12.42 -12.50
C ALA A 104 -15.50 13.96 -12.55
N ASP A 105 -14.38 14.58 -12.17
CA ASP A 105 -14.22 16.04 -12.15
C ASP A 105 -14.12 16.67 -13.56
N ARG A 106 -13.80 15.86 -14.58
CA ARG A 106 -13.77 16.30 -15.99
C ARG A 106 -15.14 16.34 -16.67
N ARG A 107 -16.21 15.95 -15.99
CA ARG A 107 -17.59 15.97 -16.52
C ARG A 107 -18.36 17.17 -15.97
#